data_AF-A0AAU6V988-F1
#
_entry.id   AF-A0AAU6V988-F1
#
_cell.length_a   1.000
_cell.length_b   1.000
_cell.length_c   1.000
_cell.angle_alpha   90.00
_cell.angle_beta   90.00
_cell.angle_gamma   90.00
#
_symmetry.space_group_name_H-M   'P 1'
#
loop_
_entity.id
_entity.type
_entity.pdbx_description
1 polymer ?
#
loop_
_entity_poly.entity_id
_entity_poly.type
_entity_poly.pdbx_seq_one_letter_code
_entity_poly.pdbx_strand_id
1 'polypeptide(L)'
;MWWRVVLLCLAYWLLGAHFLRYSHTIAAAICLLAPAVLFVKSAVVVRILQVGLLAGALLVWAKSGFEYVAMRQAMDAPWLRLAFIMGGVTLFTLLCAWSGNGLARNRSRLP
;
A
#
# COMPACT_ATOMS: atom_id res chain seq x y z
N MET A 1 -17.57 9.14 -3.18
CA MET A 1 -16.55 8.23 -3.76
C MET A 1 -15.11 8.75 -3.62
N TRP A 2 -14.90 10.05 -3.39
CA TRP A 2 -13.59 10.69 -3.27
C TRP A 2 -12.68 10.10 -2.17
N TRP A 3 -13.22 9.77 -0.99
CA TRP A 3 -12.44 9.20 0.11
C TRP A 3 -11.72 7.88 -0.25
N ARG A 4 -12.32 7.01 -1.10
CA ARG A 4 -11.67 5.76 -1.54
C ARG A 4 -10.47 6.02 -2.45
N VAL A 5 -10.56 7.05 -3.29
CA VAL A 5 -9.45 7.48 -4.15
C VAL A 5 -8.34 8.03 -3.30
N VAL A 6 -8.65 8.89 -2.32
CA VAL A 6 -7.68 9.44 -1.38
C VAL A 6 -6.94 8.32 -0.63
N LEU A 7 -7.66 7.31 -0.13
CA LEU A 7 -7.04 6.16 0.54
C LEU A 7 -6.08 5.38 -0.37
N LEU A 8 -6.48 5.11 -1.62
CA LEU A 8 -5.62 4.45 -2.60
C LEU A 8 -4.36 5.28 -2.90
N CYS A 9 -4.50 6.60 -3.08
CA CYS A 9 -3.37 7.49 -3.29
C CYS A 9 -2.40 7.46 -2.11
N LEU A 10 -2.93 7.61 -0.88
CA LEU A 10 -2.11 7.62 0.33
C LEU A 10 -1.36 6.29 0.54
N ALA A 11 -2.02 5.14 0.30
CA ALA A 11 -1.38 3.84 0.42
C ALA A 11 -0.23 3.67 -0.59
N TYR A 12 -0.42 4.13 -1.84
CA TYR A 12 0.63 4.11 -2.87
C TYR A 12 1.77 5.07 -2.56
N TRP A 13 1.48 6.27 -2.07
CA TRP A 13 2.50 7.25 -1.71
C TRP A 13 3.31 6.80 -0.50
N LEU A 14 2.68 6.14 0.48
CA LEU A 14 3.38 5.53 1.61
C LEU A 14 4.36 4.44 1.13
N LEU A 15 3.93 3.60 0.18
CA LEU A 15 4.79 2.60 -0.45
C LEU A 15 5.94 3.26 -1.24
N GLY A 16 5.66 4.33 -1.98
CA GLY A 16 6.66 5.10 -2.70
C GLY A 16 7.71 5.73 -1.78
N ALA A 17 7.28 6.29 -0.63
CA ALA A 17 8.19 6.84 0.37
C ALA A 17 9.12 5.78 0.97
N HIS A 18 8.63 4.55 1.15
CA HIS A 18 9.47 3.42 1.56
C HIS A 18 10.56 3.12 0.54
N PHE A 19 10.21 3.00 -0.76
CA PHE A 19 11.21 2.76 -1.80
C PHE A 19 12.23 3.89 -1.91
N LEU A 20 11.79 5.14 -1.74
CA LEU A 20 12.67 6.31 -1.75
C LEU A 20 13.68 6.28 -0.60
N ARG A 21 13.27 5.84 0.61
CA ARG A 21 14.18 5.64 1.75
C ARG A 21 15.32 4.68 1.44
N TYR A 22 15.07 3.70 0.58
CA TYR A 22 16.04 2.71 0.11
C TYR A 22 16.71 3.09 -1.22
N SER A 23 16.62 4.36 -1.64
CA SER A 23 17.18 4.86 -2.91
C SER A 23 16.66 4.18 -4.18
N HIS A 24 15.57 3.40 -4.09
CA HIS A 24 14.90 2.81 -5.25
C HIS A 24 13.99 3.84 -5.93
N THR A 25 14.61 4.84 -6.57
CA THR A 25 13.93 6.00 -7.18
C THR A 25 12.90 5.61 -8.23
N ILE A 26 13.21 4.61 -9.08
CA ILE A 26 12.30 4.13 -10.12
C ILE A 26 11.02 3.53 -9.49
N ALA A 27 11.16 2.64 -8.51
CA ALA A 27 10.02 2.03 -7.82
C ALA A 27 9.19 3.07 -7.07
N ALA A 28 9.85 4.07 -6.45
CA ALA A 28 9.19 5.19 -5.80
C ALA A 28 8.35 6.02 -6.80
N ALA A 29 8.91 6.34 -7.97
CA ALA A 29 8.22 7.08 -9.02
C ALA A 29 7.01 6.30 -9.57
N ILE A 30 7.16 4.99 -9.79
CA ILE A 30 6.04 4.12 -10.19
C ILE A 30 4.92 4.18 -9.14
N CYS A 31 5.25 4.06 -7.86
CA CYS A 31 4.24 4.13 -6.79
C CYS A 31 3.59 5.51 -6.67
N LEU A 32 4.34 6.59 -6.87
CA LEU A 32 3.84 7.96 -6.87
C LEU A 32 2.79 8.17 -7.97
N LEU A 33 3.08 7.67 -9.18
CA LEU A 33 2.25 7.86 -10.38
C LEU A 33 1.14 6.81 -10.53
N ALA A 34 1.28 5.63 -9.92
CA ALA A 34 0.28 4.56 -9.97
C ALA A 34 -1.17 5.05 -9.70
N PRO A 35 -1.49 5.84 -8.65
CA PRO A 35 -2.85 6.31 -8.47
C PRO A 35 -3.38 7.21 -9.59
N ALA A 36 -2.52 7.84 -10.41
CA ALA A 36 -2.96 8.63 -11.56
C ALA A 36 -3.68 7.78 -12.62
N VAL A 37 -3.40 6.47 -12.72
CA VAL A 37 -4.16 5.62 -13.66
C VAL A 37 -5.65 5.55 -13.30
N LEU A 38 -6.05 5.92 -12.08
CA LEU A 38 -7.46 6.05 -11.70
C LEU A 38 -8.24 7.06 -12.55
N PHE A 39 -7.60 7.99 -13.27
CA PHE A 39 -8.30 8.85 -14.23
C PHE A 39 -8.94 8.05 -15.38
N VAL A 40 -8.37 6.89 -15.70
CA VAL A 40 -9.01 5.91 -16.60
C VAL A 40 -10.16 5.25 -15.84
N LYS A 41 -11.40 5.50 -16.28
CA LYS A 41 -12.64 5.06 -15.62
C LYS A 41 -12.94 3.55 -15.77
N SER A 42 -11.92 2.70 -15.78
CA SER A 42 -12.03 1.25 -15.90
C SER A 42 -11.99 0.53 -14.54
N ALA A 43 -12.76 -0.54 -14.40
CA ALA A 43 -12.71 -1.43 -13.25
C ALA A 43 -11.41 -2.25 -13.20
N VAL A 44 -10.84 -2.60 -14.35
CA VAL A 44 -9.58 -3.35 -14.47
C VAL A 44 -8.44 -2.57 -13.84
N VAL A 45 -8.37 -1.27 -14.09
CA VAL A 45 -7.38 -0.36 -13.51
C VAL A 45 -7.43 -0.39 -11.98
N VAL A 46 -8.63 -0.36 -11.41
CA VAL A 46 -8.79 -0.45 -9.95
C VAL A 46 -8.29 -1.80 -9.43
N ARG A 47 -8.58 -2.89 -10.14
CA ARG A 47 -8.12 -4.24 -9.77
C ARG A 47 -6.59 -4.35 -9.78
N ILE A 48 -5.93 -3.80 -10.80
CA ILE A 48 -4.46 -3.76 -10.89
C ILE A 48 -3.88 -3.03 -9.67
N LEU A 49 -4.46 -1.88 -9.31
CA LEU A 49 -4.01 -1.13 -8.13
C LEU A 49 -4.25 -1.88 -6.81
N GLN A 50 -5.37 -2.61 -6.70
CA GLN A 50 -5.63 -3.46 -5.53
C GLN A 50 -4.58 -4.57 -5.40
N VAL A 51 -4.25 -5.26 -6.50
CA VAL A 51 -3.23 -6.30 -6.52
C VAL A 51 -1.86 -5.73 -6.12
N GLY A 52 -1.51 -4.56 -6.64
CA GLY A 52 -0.28 -3.87 -6.26
C GLY A 52 -0.21 -3.53 -4.77
N LEU A 53 -1.31 -3.04 -4.17
CA LEU A 53 -1.37 -2.78 -2.73
C LEU A 53 -1.33 -4.07 -1.89
N LEU A 54 -1.96 -5.16 -2.34
CA LEU A 54 -1.86 -6.46 -1.66
C LEU A 54 -0.41 -6.96 -1.67
N ALA A 55 0.26 -6.86 -2.81
CA ALA A 55 1.67 -7.20 -2.93
C ALA A 55 2.54 -6.31 -2.02
N GLY A 56 2.30 -4.99 -2.00
CA GLY A 56 2.99 -4.06 -1.10
C GLY A 56 2.75 -4.37 0.39
N ALA A 57 1.53 -4.70 0.78
CA ALA A 57 1.20 -5.09 2.15
C ALA A 57 1.98 -6.32 2.62
N LEU A 58 2.04 -7.36 1.79
CA LEU A 58 2.66 -8.64 2.17
C LEU A 58 4.18 -8.62 1.99
N LEU A 59 4.65 -8.19 0.82
CA LEU A 59 6.05 -8.30 0.42
C LEU A 59 6.92 -7.16 0.94
N VAL A 60 6.32 -6.00 1.25
CA VAL A 60 7.05 -4.84 1.78
C VAL A 60 6.74 -4.67 3.27
N TRP A 61 5.49 -4.38 3.64
CA TRP A 61 5.18 -4.02 5.02
C TRP A 61 5.26 -5.18 6.00
N ALA A 62 4.62 -6.31 5.70
CA ALA A 62 4.65 -7.48 6.58
C ALA A 62 6.05 -8.08 6.67
N LYS A 63 6.72 -8.29 5.53
CA LYS A 63 8.09 -8.80 5.47
C LYS A 63 9.08 -7.92 6.22
N SER A 64 9.17 -6.62 5.89
CA SER A 64 10.11 -5.72 6.58
C SER A 64 9.74 -5.52 8.04
N GLY A 65 8.45 -5.49 8.37
CA GLY A 65 7.98 -5.42 9.75
C GLY A 65 8.47 -6.60 10.59
N PHE A 66 8.33 -7.82 10.05
CA PHE A 66 8.83 -9.03 10.70
C PHE A 66 10.36 -9.00 10.86
N GLU A 67 11.10 -8.65 9.81
CA GLU A 67 12.56 -8.55 9.83
C GLU A 67 13.06 -7.55 10.88
N TYR A 68 12.46 -6.36 10.96
CA TYR A 68 12.86 -5.36 11.95
C TYR A 68 12.52 -5.76 13.38
N VAL A 69 11.39 -6.45 13.59
CA VAL A 69 11.03 -6.97 14.92
C VAL A 69 12.03 -8.03 15.36
N ALA A 70 12.36 -8.99 14.48
CA ALA A 70 13.35 -10.02 14.76
C ALA A 70 14.73 -9.41 15.05
N MET A 71 15.17 -8.42 14.27
CA MET A 71 16.43 -7.70 14.51
C MET A 71 16.44 -7.03 15.90
N ARG A 72 15.35 -6.38 16.31
CA ARG A 72 15.29 -5.73 17.62
C ARG A 72 15.27 -6.72 18.77
N GLN A 73 14.58 -7.86 18.61
CA GLN A 73 14.61 -8.94 19.60
C GLN A 73 16.03 -9.49 19.79
N ALA A 74 16.77 -9.69 18.69
CA ALA A 74 18.16 -10.16 18.76
C ALA A 74 19.14 -9.15 19.41
N MET A 75 18.75 -7.88 19.50
CA MET A 75 19.51 -6.80 20.13
C MET A 75 18.99 -6.43 21.53
N ASP A 76 18.07 -7.22 22.10
CA ASP A 76 17.38 -6.92 23.37
C ASP A 76 16.75 -5.50 23.41
N ALA A 77 16.34 -5.00 22.24
CA ALA A 77 15.79 -3.66 22.07
C ALA A 77 14.24 -3.65 22.10
N PRO A 78 13.60 -2.56 22.55
CA PRO A 78 12.14 -2.46 22.54
C PRO A 78 11.53 -2.57 21.13
N TRP A 79 10.71 -3.60 20.89
CA TRP A 79 10.17 -3.93 19.57
C TRP A 79 8.63 -3.81 19.48
N LEU A 80 7.91 -3.81 20.61
CA LEU A 80 6.44 -3.79 20.62
C LEU A 80 5.85 -2.59 19.86
N ARG A 81 6.36 -1.38 20.11
CA ARG A 81 5.92 -0.16 19.41
C ARG A 81 6.10 -0.29 17.89
N LEU A 82 7.23 -0.85 17.46
CA LEU A 82 7.52 -1.07 16.05
C LEU A 82 6.56 -2.09 15.43
N ALA A 83 6.29 -3.19 16.14
CA ALA A 83 5.33 -4.21 15.69
C ALA A 83 3.93 -3.63 15.49
N PHE A 84 3.43 -2.81 16.43
CA PHE A 84 2.15 -2.14 16.30
C PHE A 84 2.09 -1.16 15.12
N ILE A 85 3.16 -0.38 14.90
CA ILE A 85 3.23 0.56 13.77
C ILE A 85 3.21 -0.20 12.44
N MET A 86 4.10 -1.19 12.28
CA MET A 86 4.22 -1.94 11.01
C MET A 86 2.98 -2.80 10.75
N GLY A 87 2.42 -3.42 11.79
CA GLY A 87 1.14 -4.12 11.71
C GLY A 87 0.00 -3.18 11.32
N GLY A 88 -0.07 -2.01 11.94
CA GLY A 88 -1.05 -0.97 11.59
C GLY A 88 -0.95 -0.50 10.14
N VAL A 89 0.27 -0.23 9.65
CA VAL A 89 0.53 0.15 8.25
C VAL A 89 0.13 -0.97 7.29
N THR A 90 0.42 -2.23 7.65
CA THR A 90 0.03 -3.40 6.85
C THR A 90 -1.49 -3.51 6.76
N LEU A 91 -2.19 -3.47 7.89
CA LEU A 91 -3.66 -3.51 7.94
C LEU A 91 -4.30 -2.34 7.21
N PHE A 92 -3.76 -1.12 7.38
CA PHE A 92 -4.21 0.05 6.64
C PHE A 92 -4.10 -0.16 5.12
N THR A 93 -2.98 -0.70 4.64
CA THR A 93 -2.77 -0.97 3.21
C THR A 93 -3.76 -2.02 2.69
N LEU A 94 -4.02 -3.08 3.47
CA LEU A 94 -5.03 -4.09 3.15
C LEU A 94 -6.46 -3.51 3.10
N LEU A 95 -6.81 -2.64 4.06
CA LEU A 95 -8.10 -1.95 4.08
C LEU A 95 -8.26 -1.02 2.87
N CYS A 96 -7.19 -0.30 2.47
CA CYS A 96 -7.19 0.52 1.27
C CYS A 96 -7.41 -0.33 0.02
N ALA A 97 -6.71 -1.47 -0.11
CA ALA A 97 -6.93 -2.43 -1.19
C ALA A 97 -8.38 -2.94 -1.19
N TRP A 98 -8.92 -3.38 -0.06
CA TRP A 98 -10.31 -3.83 0.05
C TRP A 98 -11.33 -2.74 -0.32
N SER A 99 -11.07 -1.49 0.09
CA SER A 99 -11.92 -0.35 -0.24
C SER A 99 -12.06 -0.12 -1.75
N GLY A 100 -11.07 -0.55 -2.54
CA GLY A 100 -11.09 -0.53 -4.00
C GLY A 100 -12.26 -1.33 -4.61
N ASN A 101 -12.81 -2.33 -3.91
CA ASN A 101 -13.94 -3.13 -4.39
C ASN A 101 -15.17 -2.28 -4.69
N GLY A 102 -15.44 -1.28 -3.83
CA GLY A 102 -16.54 -0.34 -4.04
C GLY A 102 -16.33 0.57 -5.24
N LEU A 103 -15.07 0.93 -5.54
CA LEU A 103 -14.72 1.76 -6.69
C LEU A 103 -14.78 0.96 -8.00
N ALA A 104 -14.25 -0.26 -8.00
CA ALA A 104 -14.29 -1.17 -9.15
C ALA A 104 -15.74 -1.50 -9.57
N ARG A 105 -16.60 -1.82 -8.59
CA ARG A 105 -18.03 -2.12 -8.84
C ARG A 105 -18.79 -0.94 -9.46
N ASN A 106 -18.43 0.28 -9.10
CA ASN A 106 -19.08 1.46 -9.68
C ASN A 106 -18.60 1.72 -11.11
N ARG A 107 -17.32 1.43 -11.41
CA ARG A 107 -16.75 1.60 -12.76
C ARG A 107 -17.18 0.52 -13.74
N SER A 108 -17.47 -0.70 -13.27
CA SER A 108 -18.00 -1.77 -14.13
C SER A 108 -19.45 -1.56 -14.55
N ARG A 109 -20.13 -0.54 -14.00
CA ARG A 109 -21.51 -0.14 -14.36
C ARG A 109 -21.54 1.02 -15.35
N LEU A 110 -20.37 1.57 -15.71
CA LEU A 110 -20.28 2.57 -16.76
C LEU A 110 -20.33 1.85 -18.12
N PRO A 111 -21.13 2.36 -19.08
CA PRO A 111 -21.26 1.78 -20.41
C PRO A 111 -19.94 1.84 -21.19
#